data_AF-A0A3B0RA78-F1
#
_entry.id   AF-A0A3B0RA78-F1
#
_cell.length_a   1.000
_cell.length_b   1.000
_cell.length_c   1.000
_cell.angle_alpha   90.00
_cell.angle_beta   90.00
_cell.angle_gamma   90.00
#
_symmetry.space_group_name_H-M   'P 1'
#
loop_
_entity.id
_entity.type
_entity.pdbx_description
1 polymer ?
#
loop_
_entity_poly.entity_id
_entity_poly.type
_entity_poly.pdbx_seq_one_letter_code
_entity_poly.pdbx_strand_id
1 'polypeptide(L)'
;MGNLSFITIIIIAANVIVSLKGFNDFSFFEKYKFNIGGVKRGEQIRMISSGFLHVDTQHLLFNMLTLYFFANPVIVHLGEINFLIVYFGSLLVGNLLSLYFHKNEYYYSAVGASGAVTGILYSAILLNPSM
;
A
#
# COMPACT_ATOMS: atom_id res chain seq x y z
N MET A 1 -18.77 -16.30 7.99
CA MET A 1 -17.85 -15.40 7.26
C MET A 1 -18.23 -14.00 7.66
N GLY A 2 -17.40 -13.32 8.45
CA GLY A 2 -17.70 -11.98 8.95
C GLY A 2 -17.85 -11.00 7.80
N ASN A 3 -18.80 -10.07 7.91
CA ASN A 3 -18.94 -8.97 6.95
C ASN A 3 -17.60 -8.27 6.79
N LEU A 4 -17.12 -8.14 5.56
CA LEU A 4 -15.92 -7.39 5.26
C LEU A 4 -16.13 -5.94 5.74
N SER A 5 -15.24 -5.43 6.57
CA SER A 5 -15.38 -4.06 7.07
C SER A 5 -15.42 -3.09 5.88
N PHE A 6 -16.30 -2.10 6.01
CA PHE A 6 -16.48 -1.05 5.01
C PHE A 6 -15.16 -0.34 4.70
N ILE A 7 -14.27 -0.17 5.69
CA ILE A 7 -12.98 0.47 5.49
C ILE A 7 -12.05 -0.35 4.58
N THR A 8 -12.07 -1.68 4.70
CA THR A 8 -11.28 -2.58 3.85
C THR A 8 -11.75 -2.48 2.40
N ILE A 9 -13.07 -2.42 2.18
CA ILE A 9 -13.66 -2.24 0.85
C ILE A 9 -13.19 -0.93 0.23
N ILE A 10 -13.23 0.17 0.99
CA ILE A 10 -12.78 1.48 0.51
C ILE A 10 -11.31 1.43 0.08
N ILE A 11 -10.43 0.84 0.89
CA ILE A 11 -9.00 0.74 0.56
C ILE A 11 -8.78 -0.12 -0.68
N ILE A 12 -9.47 -1.26 -0.79
CA ILE A 12 -9.38 -2.12 -1.98
C ILE A 12 -9.85 -1.36 -3.22
N ALA A 13 -11.01 -0.71 -3.14
CA ALA A 13 -11.56 0.08 -4.24
C ALA A 13 -10.61 1.21 -4.66
N ALA A 14 -10.00 1.92 -3.71
CA ALA A 14 -9.03 2.98 -4.00
C ALA A 14 -7.80 2.44 -4.74
N ASN A 15 -7.22 1.33 -4.27
CA ASN A 15 -6.09 0.68 -4.93
C ASN A 15 -6.45 0.24 -6.36
N VAL A 16 -7.61 -0.39 -6.53
CA VAL A 16 -8.09 -0.85 -7.84
C VAL A 16 -8.30 0.31 -8.79
N ILE A 17 -9.04 1.35 -8.39
CA ILE A 17 -9.35 2.51 -9.24
C ILE A 17 -8.05 3.23 -9.66
N VAL A 18 -7.16 3.50 -8.71
CA VAL A 18 -5.89 4.20 -8.99
C VAL A 18 -4.98 3.35 -9.86
N SER A 19 -4.89 2.05 -9.63
CA SER A 19 -4.08 1.15 -10.45
C SER A 19 -4.64 0.97 -11.86
N LEU A 20 -5.95 0.81 -12.01
CA LEU A 20 -6.58 0.75 -13.33
C LEU A 20 -6.35 2.04 -14.13
N LYS A 21 -6.39 3.20 -13.48
CA LYS A 21 -6.00 4.45 -14.13
C LYS A 21 -4.52 4.45 -14.52
N GLY A 22 -3.63 3.99 -13.64
CA GLY A 22 -2.20 3.86 -13.91
C GLY A 22 -1.88 2.92 -15.07
N PHE A 23 -2.59 1.80 -15.22
CA PHE A 23 -2.39 0.86 -16.32
C PHE A 23 -2.77 1.46 -17.68
N ASN A 24 -3.78 2.34 -17.70
CA ASN A 24 -4.29 2.94 -18.94
C ASN A 24 -3.66 4.30 -19.27
N ASP A 25 -2.98 4.94 -18.31
CA ASP A 25 -2.40 6.27 -18.47
C ASP A 25 -0.96 6.29 -17.91
N PHE A 26 0.00 6.15 -18.83
CA PHE A 26 1.43 6.19 -18.51
C PHE A 26 1.85 7.51 -17.85
N SER A 27 1.26 8.64 -18.26
CA SER A 27 1.60 9.94 -17.66
C SER A 27 1.11 10.02 -16.21
N PHE A 28 -0.09 9.49 -15.92
CA PHE A 28 -0.59 9.36 -14.56
C PHE A 28 0.30 8.42 -13.73
N PHE A 29 0.68 7.27 -14.27
CA PHE A 29 1.57 6.33 -13.60
C PHE A 29 2.91 6.98 -13.24
N GLU A 30 3.58 7.61 -14.20
CA GLU A 30 4.87 8.28 -13.99
C GLU A 30 4.77 9.47 -13.04
N LYS A 31 3.62 10.16 -12.99
CA LYS A 31 3.41 11.29 -12.07
C LYS A 31 3.25 10.86 -10.61
N TYR A 32 2.62 9.71 -10.35
CA TYR A 32 2.26 9.31 -8.99
C TYR A 32 3.08 8.14 -8.42
N LYS A 33 3.90 7.46 -9.24
CA LYS A 33 4.81 6.42 -8.75
C LYS A 33 5.87 6.98 -7.80
N PHE A 34 6.40 6.14 -6.93
CA PHE A 34 7.53 6.51 -6.09
C PHE A 34 8.73 6.71 -7.02
N ASN A 35 9.45 7.80 -6.85
CA ASN A 35 10.71 8.03 -7.54
C ASN A 35 11.60 8.91 -6.67
N ILE A 36 12.85 8.50 -6.46
CA ILE A 36 13.81 9.22 -5.62
C ILE A 36 14.03 10.64 -6.13
N GLY A 37 14.21 10.81 -7.45
CA GLY A 37 14.38 12.13 -8.04
C GLY A 37 13.19 13.06 -7.82
N GLY A 38 11.96 12.57 -8.04
CA GLY A 38 10.74 13.33 -7.79
C GLY A 38 10.58 13.75 -6.34
N VAL A 39 10.76 12.81 -5.41
CA VAL A 39 10.68 13.08 -3.97
C VAL A 39 11.72 14.14 -3.56
N LYS A 40 12.98 14.02 -4.02
CA LYS A 40 14.03 15.01 -3.74
C LYS A 40 13.77 16.39 -4.32
N ARG A 41 13.02 16.49 -5.43
CA ARG A 41 12.57 17.75 -6.02
C ARG A 41 11.34 18.37 -5.34
N GLY A 42 10.82 17.74 -4.28
CA GLY A 42 9.68 18.24 -3.52
C GLY A 42 8.35 17.57 -3.85
N GLU A 43 8.33 16.55 -4.73
CA GLU A 43 7.12 15.81 -5.08
C GLU A 43 6.77 14.75 -4.01
N GLN A 44 6.66 15.19 -2.75
CA GLN A 44 6.48 14.34 -1.55
C GLN A 44 5.18 13.51 -1.60
N ILE A 45 4.18 13.94 -2.39
CA ILE A 45 2.95 13.18 -2.61
C ILE A 45 3.20 11.75 -3.09
N ARG A 46 4.32 11.53 -3.81
CA ARG A 46 4.77 10.21 -4.30
C ARG A 46 5.04 9.21 -3.17
N MET A 47 5.29 9.67 -1.95
CA MET A 47 5.46 8.81 -0.77
C MET A 47 4.15 8.10 -0.38
N ILE A 48 3.00 8.64 -0.75
CA ILE A 48 1.69 8.08 -0.43
C ILE A 48 1.01 7.54 -1.70
N SER A 49 1.00 8.33 -2.77
CA SER A 49 0.27 7.97 -4.01
C SER A 49 0.81 6.69 -4.66
N SER A 50 2.10 6.43 -4.54
CA SER A 50 2.74 5.22 -5.06
C SER A 50 2.21 3.94 -4.45
N GLY A 51 1.72 3.99 -3.21
CA GLY A 51 1.15 2.85 -2.52
C GLY A 51 -0.20 2.39 -3.08
N PHE A 52 -0.83 3.19 -3.96
CA PHE A 52 -2.09 2.85 -4.62
C PHE A 52 -1.92 2.45 -6.09
N LEU A 53 -0.71 2.58 -6.63
CA LEU A 53 -0.35 2.14 -7.97
C LEU A 53 0.26 0.75 -7.92
N HIS A 54 0.10 -0.03 -8.98
CA HIS A 54 0.74 -1.34 -9.13
C HIS A 54 1.37 -1.42 -10.53
N VAL A 55 2.36 -2.30 -10.70
CA VAL A 55 3.05 -2.50 -11.99
C VAL A 55 2.17 -3.27 -12.97
N ASP A 56 1.42 -4.25 -12.47
CA ASP A 56 0.55 -5.11 -13.27
C ASP A 56 -0.64 -5.62 -12.44
N THR A 57 -1.57 -6.30 -13.12
CA THR A 57 -2.80 -6.84 -12.54
C THR A 57 -2.53 -7.96 -11.54
N GLN A 58 -1.47 -8.76 -11.73
CA GLN A 58 -1.14 -9.86 -10.83
C GLN A 58 -0.63 -9.32 -9.48
N HIS A 59 0.24 -8.32 -9.52
CA HIS A 59 0.73 -7.62 -8.34
C HIS A 59 -0.41 -6.95 -7.57
N LEU A 60 -1.35 -6.29 -8.26
CA LEU A 60 -2.56 -5.75 -7.64
C LEU A 60 -3.42 -6.85 -6.99
N LEU A 61 -3.68 -7.93 -7.72
CA LEU A 61 -4.53 -9.03 -7.26
C LEU A 61 -3.99 -9.64 -5.95
N PHE A 62 -2.71 -9.96 -5.87
CA PHE A 62 -2.13 -10.57 -4.67
C PHE A 62 -2.12 -9.62 -3.46
N ASN A 63 -1.90 -8.32 -3.67
CA ASN A 63 -2.03 -7.34 -2.60
C ASN A 63 -3.47 -7.29 -2.06
N MET A 64 -4.46 -7.19 -2.95
CA MET A 64 -5.86 -7.08 -2.55
C MET A 64 -6.40 -8.37 -1.93
N LEU A 65 -5.97 -9.54 -2.44
CA LEU A 65 -6.32 -10.83 -1.88
C LEU A 65 -5.75 -11.00 -0.46
N THR A 66 -4.49 -10.63 -0.26
CA THR A 66 -3.86 -10.65 1.06
C THR A 66 -4.58 -9.69 2.01
N LEU A 67 -4.82 -8.45 1.57
CA LEU A 67 -5.55 -7.48 2.39
C LEU A 67 -6.96 -7.98 2.77
N TYR A 68 -7.67 -8.61 1.82
CA TYR A 68 -9.00 -9.17 2.05
C TYR A 68 -9.01 -10.23 3.15
N PHE A 69 -8.04 -11.16 3.15
CA PHE A 69 -7.98 -12.22 4.17
C PHE A 69 -7.50 -11.73 5.53
N PHE A 70 -6.52 -10.82 5.57
CA PHE A 70 -5.82 -10.44 6.80
C PHE A 70 -6.31 -9.13 7.44
N ALA A 71 -7.15 -8.33 6.78
CA ALA A 71 -7.68 -7.11 7.39
C ALA A 71 -8.62 -7.37 8.56
N ASN A 72 -9.56 -8.33 8.42
CA ASN A 72 -10.60 -8.54 9.42
C ASN A 72 -10.06 -8.92 10.82
N PRO A 73 -9.08 -9.83 10.95
CA PRO A 73 -8.46 -10.12 12.25
C PRO A 73 -7.89 -8.87 12.92
N VAL A 74 -7.16 -8.04 12.17
CA VAL A 74 -6.56 -6.81 12.70
C VAL A 74 -7.65 -5.82 13.14
N ILE A 75 -8.71 -5.65 12.36
CA ILE A 75 -9.83 -4.75 12.69
C ILE A 75 -10.58 -5.25 13.93
N VAL A 76 -10.83 -6.55 14.07
CA VAL A 76 -11.52 -7.12 15.23
C VAL A 76 -10.70 -6.92 16.51
N HIS A 77 -9.38 -7.05 16.46
CA HIS A 77 -8.51 -6.91 17.63
C HIS A 77 -8.15 -5.46 17.96
N LEU A 78 -7.93 -4.60 16.97
CA LEU A 78 -7.42 -3.24 17.17
C LEU A 78 -8.45 -2.14 16.89
N GLY A 79 -9.56 -2.44 16.22
CA GLY A 79 -10.50 -1.45 15.70
C GLY A 79 -10.04 -0.80 14.39
N GLU A 80 -10.96 -0.08 13.73
CA GLU A 80 -10.75 0.48 12.39
C GLU A 80 -9.67 1.56 12.34
N ILE A 81 -9.61 2.44 13.36
CA ILE A 81 -8.63 3.54 13.42
C ILE A 81 -7.21 2.97 13.49
N ASN A 82 -6.98 1.99 14.37
CA ASN A 82 -5.65 1.38 14.50
C ASN A 82 -5.28 0.55 13.28
N PHE A 83 -6.24 -0.13 12.64
CA PHE A 83 -6.02 -0.76 11.35
C PHE A 83 -5.53 0.24 10.29
N LEU A 84 -6.13 1.44 10.21
CA LEU A 84 -5.68 2.50 9.31
C LEU A 84 -4.27 3.00 9.65
N ILE A 85 -3.96 3.16 10.94
CA ILE A 85 -2.62 3.55 11.40
C ILE A 85 -1.59 2.49 10.99
N VAL A 86 -1.89 1.20 11.15
CA VAL A 86 -0.99 0.12 10.71
C VAL A 86 -0.84 0.15 9.19
N TYR A 87 -1.94 0.23 8.44
CA TYR A 87 -1.90 0.24 6.97
C TYR A 87 -1.06 1.42 6.44
N PHE A 88 -1.40 2.65 6.80
CA PHE A 88 -0.71 3.84 6.30
C PHE A 88 0.66 4.04 6.94
N GLY A 89 0.83 3.65 8.20
CA GLY A 89 2.12 3.67 8.89
C GLY A 89 3.11 2.73 8.21
N SER A 90 2.73 1.48 7.94
CA SER A 90 3.60 0.52 7.23
C SER A 90 3.88 0.94 5.79
N LEU A 91 2.93 1.55 5.10
CA LEU A 91 3.14 2.15 3.77
C LEU A 91 4.22 3.25 3.82
N LEU A 92 4.05 4.22 4.72
CA LEU A 92 4.94 5.36 4.85
C LEU A 92 6.33 4.93 5.29
N VAL A 93 6.43 4.08 6.31
CA VAL A 93 7.72 3.57 6.81
C VAL A 93 8.42 2.75 5.72
N GLY A 94 7.69 1.91 4.97
CA GLY A 94 8.25 1.19 3.83
C GLY A 94 8.85 2.13 2.78
N ASN A 95 8.12 3.18 2.40
CA ASN A 95 8.60 4.15 1.42
C ASN A 95 9.73 5.04 1.96
N LEU A 96 9.73 5.37 3.26
CA LEU A 96 10.83 6.07 3.91
C LEU A 96 12.11 5.21 3.94
N LEU A 97 11.96 3.91 4.17
CA LEU A 97 13.07 2.96 4.12
C LEU A 97 13.63 2.85 2.71
N SER A 98 12.77 2.75 1.70
CA SER A 98 13.16 2.79 0.28
C SER A 98 13.89 4.09 -0.06
N LEU A 99 13.40 5.24 0.43
CA LEU A 99 14.07 6.53 0.28
C LEU A 99 15.44 6.55 0.95
N TYR A 100 15.55 6.01 2.16
CA TYR A 100 16.82 6.00 2.92
C TYR A 100 17.90 5.19 2.22
N PHE A 101 17.57 3.98 1.75
CA PHE A 101 18.53 3.09 1.08
C PHE A 101 18.88 3.55 -0.33
N HIS A 102 17.89 3.98 -1.12
CA HIS A 102 18.09 4.32 -2.53
C HIS A 102 18.24 5.83 -2.76
N LYS A 103 18.49 6.63 -1.70
CA LYS A 103 18.60 8.11 -1.81
C LYS A 103 19.60 8.58 -2.88
N ASN A 104 20.63 7.79 -3.19
CA ASN A 104 21.65 8.16 -4.19
C ASN A 104 21.30 7.69 -5.61
N GLU A 105 20.22 6.94 -5.78
CA GLU A 105 19.79 6.34 -7.05
C GLU A 105 18.57 7.10 -7.59
N TYR A 106 18.80 8.22 -8.28
CA TYR A 106 17.71 9.09 -8.77
C TYR A 106 16.71 8.39 -9.70
N TYR A 107 17.12 7.32 -10.38
CA TYR A 107 16.29 6.53 -11.27
C TYR A 107 15.42 5.50 -10.53
N TYR A 108 15.71 5.21 -9.25
CA TYR A 108 14.96 4.22 -8.49
C TYR A 108 13.49 4.61 -8.41
N SER A 109 12.63 3.64 -8.65
CA SER A 109 11.18 3.80 -8.57
C SER A 109 10.53 2.56 -7.97
N ALA A 110 9.40 2.76 -7.30
CA ALA A 110 8.62 1.71 -6.69
C ALA A 110 7.13 2.05 -6.77
N VAL A 111 6.29 1.02 -6.76
CA VAL A 111 4.83 1.14 -6.65
C VAL A 111 4.29 -0.07 -5.92
N GLY A 112 3.15 0.08 -5.26
CA GLY A 112 2.41 -1.02 -4.68
C GLY A 112 2.03 -0.80 -3.23
N ALA A 113 0.90 -1.39 -2.84
CA ALA A 113 0.43 -1.41 -1.45
C ALA A 113 1.22 -2.39 -0.56
N SER A 114 2.24 -3.07 -1.09
CA SER A 114 2.90 -4.22 -0.46
C SER A 114 3.45 -3.91 0.93
N GLY A 115 4.03 -2.73 1.16
CA GLY A 115 4.47 -2.32 2.51
C GLY A 115 3.30 -2.27 3.51
N ALA A 116 2.16 -1.70 3.10
CA ALA A 116 0.94 -1.62 3.89
C ALA A 116 0.35 -3.01 4.17
N VAL A 117 0.20 -3.81 3.11
CA VAL A 117 -0.40 -5.14 3.14
C VAL A 117 0.46 -6.10 3.98
N THR A 118 1.78 -6.01 3.87
CA THR A 118 2.72 -6.79 4.69
C THR A 118 2.61 -6.39 6.17
N GLY A 119 2.46 -5.10 6.47
CA GLY A 119 2.18 -4.62 7.82
C GLY A 119 0.90 -5.21 8.42
N ILE A 120 -0.19 -5.26 7.65
CA ILE A 120 -1.45 -5.91 8.05
C ILE A 120 -1.27 -7.42 8.22
N LEU A 121 -0.62 -8.10 7.29
CA LEU A 121 -0.34 -9.54 7.35
C LEU A 121 0.39 -9.91 8.64
N TYR A 122 1.52 -9.26 8.94
CA TYR A 122 2.28 -9.57 10.15
C TYR A 122 1.56 -9.14 11.43
N SER A 123 0.75 -8.08 11.38
CA SER A 123 -0.11 -7.70 12.51
C SER A 123 -1.18 -8.77 12.77
N ALA A 124 -1.79 -9.33 11.73
CA ALA A 124 -2.76 -10.41 11.87
C ALA A 124 -2.13 -11.67 12.48
N ILE A 125 -0.95 -12.07 11.98
CA ILE A 125 -0.19 -13.21 12.53
C ILE A 125 0.17 -12.97 14.00
N LEU A 126 0.58 -11.76 14.37
CA LEU A 126 0.95 -11.43 15.75
C LEU A 126 -0.27 -11.45 16.69
N LEU A 127 -1.39 -10.88 16.25
CA LEU A 127 -2.60 -10.75 17.06
C LEU A 127 -3.37 -12.07 17.17
N ASN A 128 -3.23 -12.93 16.17
CA ASN A 128 -3.88 -14.23 16.13
C ASN A 128 -2.96 -15.24 15.43
N PRO A 129 -2.00 -15.83 16.16
CA PRO A 129 -1.00 -16.74 15.61
C PRO A 129 -1.53 -18.14 15.31
N SER A 130 -2.75 -18.46 15.76
CA SER A 130 -3.39 -19.78 15.62
C SER A 130 -4.46 -19.84 14.52
N MET A 131 -4.57 -18.79 13.69
CA MET A 131 -5.54 -18.70 12.59
C MET A 131 -5.31 -19.73 11.49
#